data_AF-A0A2W5S0B3-F1
#
_entry.id   AF-A0A2W5S0B3-F1
#
_cell.length_a   1.000
_cell.length_b   1.000
_cell.length_c   1.000
_cell.angle_alpha   90.00
_cell.angle_beta   90.00
_cell.angle_gamma   90.00
#
_symmetry.space_group_name_H-M   'P 1'
#
loop_
_entity.id
_entity.type
_entity.pdbx_description
1 polymer ?
#
loop_
_entity_poly.entity_id
_entity_poly.type
_entity_poly.pdbx_seq_one_letter_code
_entity_poly.pdbx_strand_id
1 'polypeptide(L)'
;MFKNFTAQKSEVDWNDGVPIVNIRRITPDFIAEQLDTTSGEGQRIQVALVEEGWIEPEKFTPTRKGMALSQHDDRPKLPRAEAEALLAKVLDWAERTNAATGARVKVKTVHLYGSLLQGVDEVGDVDLFVEFNTMGLDMDLQPEDMERENELSEELASISDYISPSSALDREMMADVPMRQVFP
;
A
#
# COMPACT_ATOMS: atom_id res chain seq x y z
N MET A 1 4.83 3.35 -16.16
CA MET A 1 6.17 2.72 -16.10
C MET A 1 6.48 2.11 -14.74
N PHE A 2 6.66 2.90 -13.65
CA PHE A 2 6.99 2.34 -12.33
C PHE A 2 5.94 1.36 -11.78
N LYS A 3 4.64 1.69 -11.89
CA LYS A 3 3.51 0.81 -11.54
C LYS A 3 3.56 -0.54 -12.30
N ASN A 4 3.89 -0.48 -13.58
CA ASN A 4 4.01 -1.67 -14.43
C ASN A 4 5.24 -2.50 -14.05
N PHE A 5 6.36 -1.85 -13.72
CA PHE A 5 7.56 -2.52 -13.23
C PHE A 5 7.26 -3.30 -11.95
N THR A 6 6.56 -2.71 -10.99
CA THR A 6 6.21 -3.37 -9.71
C THR A 6 5.22 -4.52 -9.89
N ALA A 7 4.29 -4.40 -10.83
CA ALA A 7 3.26 -5.41 -11.09
C ALA A 7 3.79 -6.70 -11.76
N GLN A 8 4.96 -6.65 -12.43
CA GLN A 8 5.58 -7.84 -13.00
C GLN A 8 5.92 -8.88 -11.92
N LYS A 9 5.66 -10.16 -12.18
CA LYS A 9 6.10 -11.22 -11.27
C LYS A 9 7.60 -11.44 -11.47
N SER A 10 8.34 -11.65 -10.38
CA SER A 10 9.73 -12.09 -10.50
C SER A 10 9.76 -13.52 -11.00
N GLU A 11 10.53 -13.78 -12.06
CA GLU A 11 10.71 -15.12 -12.61
C GLU A 11 11.85 -15.83 -11.89
N VAL A 12 11.69 -17.13 -11.66
CA VAL A 12 12.72 -17.99 -11.07
C VAL A 12 13.05 -19.08 -12.08
N ASP A 13 14.24 -19.00 -12.64
CA ASP A 13 14.79 -20.04 -13.50
C ASP A 13 15.49 -21.10 -12.65
N TRP A 14 15.52 -22.33 -13.14
CA TRP A 14 16.21 -23.43 -12.48
C TRP A 14 17.42 -23.81 -13.33
N ASN A 15 18.62 -23.59 -12.80
CA ASN A 15 19.87 -23.99 -13.44
C ASN A 15 20.62 -24.97 -12.52
N ASP A 16 20.80 -26.21 -12.99
CA ASP A 16 21.44 -27.30 -12.24
C ASP A 16 20.88 -27.50 -10.81
N GLY A 17 19.57 -27.33 -10.63
CA GLY A 17 18.89 -27.48 -9.34
C GLY A 17 19.03 -26.27 -8.41
N VAL A 18 19.68 -25.20 -8.84
CA VAL A 18 19.77 -23.93 -8.12
C VAL A 18 18.75 -22.94 -8.69
N PRO A 19 17.88 -22.34 -7.85
CA PRO A 19 16.99 -21.29 -8.30
C PRO A 19 17.77 -20.01 -8.57
N ILE A 20 17.69 -19.51 -9.80
CA ILE A 20 18.20 -18.20 -10.20
C ILE A 20 16.99 -17.26 -10.28
N VAL A 21 16.91 -16.33 -9.34
CA VAL A 21 15.89 -15.27 -9.39
C VAL A 21 16.31 -14.25 -10.43
N ASN A 22 15.51 -14.08 -11.47
CA ASN A 22 15.72 -13.02 -12.45
C ASN A 22 15.41 -11.67 -11.80
N ILE A 23 16.47 -10.96 -11.41
CA ILE A 23 16.35 -9.63 -10.82
C ILE A 23 15.84 -8.67 -11.90
N ARG A 24 14.60 -8.22 -11.72
CA ARG A 24 13.98 -7.21 -12.59
C ARG A 24 14.76 -5.90 -12.52
N ARG A 25 14.97 -5.27 -13.67
CA ARG A 25 15.65 -3.98 -13.81
C ARG A 25 14.86 -3.08 -14.75
N ILE A 26 14.80 -1.79 -14.43
CA ILE A 26 14.25 -0.76 -15.32
C ILE A 26 15.32 -0.46 -16.37
N THR A 27 15.34 -1.22 -17.46
CA THR A 27 16.27 -1.06 -18.59
C THR A 27 15.80 0.02 -19.56
N PRO A 28 16.68 0.53 -20.46
CA PRO A 28 16.27 1.42 -21.54
C PRO A 28 15.16 0.83 -22.41
N ASP A 29 15.24 -0.46 -22.74
CA ASP A 29 14.23 -1.13 -23.57
C ASP A 29 12.90 -1.27 -22.84
N PHE A 30 12.92 -1.56 -21.53
CA PHE A 30 11.71 -1.54 -20.72
C PHE A 30 11.08 -0.14 -20.73
N ILE A 31 11.86 0.92 -20.52
CA ILE A 31 11.34 2.30 -20.57
C ILE A 31 10.77 2.61 -21.96
N ALA A 32 11.48 2.21 -23.02
CA ALA A 32 11.08 2.42 -24.41
C ALA A 32 9.71 1.78 -24.70
N GLU A 33 9.54 0.52 -24.30
CA GLU A 33 8.28 -0.20 -24.41
C GLU A 33 7.16 0.46 -23.59
N GLN A 34 7.45 0.81 -22.33
CA GLN A 34 6.43 1.33 -21.41
C GLN A 34 5.97 2.75 -21.73
N LEU A 35 6.76 3.52 -22.47
CA LEU A 35 6.47 4.91 -22.83
C LEU A 35 6.26 5.10 -24.34
N ASP A 36 6.14 4.01 -25.11
CA ASP A 36 5.96 4.01 -26.56
C ASP A 36 6.99 4.92 -27.28
N THR A 37 8.27 4.69 -26.98
CA THR A 37 9.38 5.52 -27.45
C THR A 37 10.56 4.67 -27.95
N THR A 38 11.61 5.30 -28.47
CA THR A 38 12.77 4.57 -29.02
C THR A 38 13.72 4.11 -27.91
N SER A 39 14.54 3.07 -28.15
CA SER A 39 15.55 2.62 -27.19
C SER A 39 16.56 3.74 -26.81
N GLY A 40 16.91 4.61 -27.77
CA GLY A 40 17.76 5.78 -27.51
C GLY A 40 17.09 6.86 -26.64
N GLU A 41 15.77 7.01 -26.72
CA GLU A 41 14.99 7.85 -25.79
C GLU A 41 14.84 7.19 -24.42
N GLY A 42 14.59 5.88 -24.38
CA GLY A 42 14.57 5.08 -23.16
C GLY A 42 15.86 5.20 -22.37
N GLN A 43 17.02 5.20 -23.04
CA GLN A 43 18.32 5.42 -22.39
C GLN A 43 18.44 6.83 -21.79
N ARG A 44 18.03 7.87 -22.52
CA ARG A 44 18.05 9.25 -22.00
C ARG A 44 17.15 9.41 -20.79
N ILE A 45 15.96 8.81 -20.82
CA ILE A 45 15.01 8.81 -19.70
C ILE A 45 15.57 8.04 -18.51
N GLN A 46 16.21 6.88 -18.73
CA GLN A 46 16.83 6.10 -17.66
C GLN A 46 17.89 6.92 -16.91
N VAL A 47 18.77 7.60 -17.66
CA VAL A 47 19.80 8.47 -17.08
C VAL A 47 19.17 9.57 -16.24
N ALA A 48 18.17 10.28 -16.77
CA ALA A 48 17.47 11.33 -16.03
C ALA A 48 16.80 10.79 -14.75
N LEU A 49 16.15 9.63 -14.80
CA LEU A 49 15.50 9.02 -13.63
C LEU A 49 16.51 8.58 -12.55
N VAL A 50 17.72 8.18 -12.94
CA VAL A 50 18.81 7.90 -12.00
C VAL A 50 19.33 9.21 -11.40
N GLU A 51 19.60 10.22 -12.22
CA GLU A 51 20.09 11.54 -11.77
C GLU A 51 19.11 12.23 -10.80
N GLU A 52 17.81 12.09 -11.03
CA GLU A 52 16.75 12.63 -10.17
C GLU A 52 16.41 11.75 -8.94
N GLY A 53 17.11 10.62 -8.77
CA GLY A 53 16.97 9.73 -7.62
C GLY A 53 15.68 8.90 -7.59
N TRP A 54 15.04 8.66 -8.73
CA TRP A 54 13.88 7.77 -8.83
C TRP A 54 14.29 6.29 -9.01
N ILE A 55 15.47 6.06 -9.58
CA ILE A 55 16.04 4.73 -9.83
C ILE A 55 17.40 4.63 -9.12
N GLU A 56 17.65 3.50 -8.46
CA GLU A 56 18.95 3.17 -7.86
C GLU A 56 19.98 2.89 -8.98
N PRO A 57 21.10 3.63 -9.10
CA PRO A 57 22.07 3.50 -10.19
C PRO A 57 22.68 2.11 -10.34
N GLU A 58 22.91 1.39 -9.24
CA GLU A 58 23.60 0.09 -9.30
C GLU A 58 22.64 -1.06 -9.64
N LYS A 59 21.40 -0.97 -9.15
CA LYS A 59 20.42 -2.05 -9.24
C LYS A 59 19.45 -1.83 -10.40
N PHE A 60 19.30 -0.59 -10.86
CA PHE A 60 18.26 -0.15 -11.78
C PHE A 60 16.85 -0.54 -11.29
N THR A 61 16.63 -0.43 -9.99
CA THR A 61 15.33 -0.65 -9.34
C THR A 61 14.79 0.67 -8.79
N PRO A 62 13.46 0.83 -8.59
CA PRO A 62 12.91 2.03 -7.99
C PRO A 62 13.53 2.30 -6.62
N THR A 63 13.84 3.56 -6.33
CA THR A 63 14.13 4.02 -4.95
C THR A 63 12.82 4.13 -4.15
N ARG A 64 12.87 4.51 -2.87
CA ARG A 64 11.64 4.84 -2.10
C ARG A 64 10.79 5.90 -2.81
N LYS A 65 11.45 6.88 -3.44
CA LYS A 65 10.81 7.93 -4.24
C LYS A 65 10.13 7.35 -5.49
N GLY A 66 10.81 6.43 -6.20
CA GLY A 66 10.26 5.69 -7.34
C GLY A 66 9.08 4.78 -6.96
N MET A 67 9.15 4.12 -5.80
CA MET A 67 8.06 3.30 -5.27
C MET A 67 6.83 4.11 -4.89
N ALA A 68 7.01 5.33 -4.35
CA ALA A 68 5.88 6.22 -4.11
C ALA A 68 5.13 6.56 -5.42
N LEU A 69 5.87 6.75 -6.52
CA LEU A 69 5.27 6.99 -7.83
C LEU A 69 4.62 5.74 -8.43
N SER A 70 5.12 4.52 -8.13
CA SER A 70 4.46 3.29 -8.60
C SER A 70 3.10 3.06 -7.96
N GLN A 71 2.91 3.58 -6.75
CA GLN A 71 1.66 3.51 -5.98
C GLN A 71 0.71 4.67 -6.27
N HIS A 72 1.18 5.71 -6.99
CA HIS A 72 0.31 6.80 -7.41
C HIS A 72 -0.78 6.28 -8.34
N ASP A 73 -2.03 6.57 -8.00
CA ASP A 73 -3.17 6.34 -8.87
C ASP A 73 -3.58 7.69 -9.49
N ASP A 74 -3.80 7.72 -10.81
CA ASP A 74 -4.28 8.91 -11.52
C ASP A 74 -5.77 9.12 -11.25
N ARG A 75 -6.12 9.29 -9.98
CA ARG A 75 -7.46 9.64 -9.52
C ARG A 75 -7.50 11.09 -9.06
N PRO A 76 -8.64 11.78 -9.23
CA PRO A 76 -8.83 13.11 -8.66
C PRO A 76 -8.54 13.11 -7.17
N LYS A 77 -7.94 14.18 -6.65
CA LYS A 77 -7.80 14.32 -5.20
C LYS A 77 -9.17 14.55 -4.56
N LEU A 78 -9.34 14.08 -3.33
CA LEU A 78 -10.51 14.35 -2.51
C LEU A 78 -10.36 15.68 -1.79
N PRO A 79 -11.38 16.56 -1.83
CA PRO A 79 -11.49 17.63 -0.86
C PRO A 79 -11.45 17.08 0.56
N ARG A 80 -10.78 17.78 1.46
CA ARG A 80 -10.62 17.37 2.85
C ARG A 80 -11.94 16.99 3.53
N ALA A 81 -13.00 17.75 3.31
CA ALA A 81 -14.32 17.47 3.90
C ALA A 81 -14.88 16.10 3.46
N GLU A 82 -14.64 15.69 2.21
CA GLU A 82 -15.05 14.38 1.71
C GLU A 82 -14.20 13.26 2.32
N ALA A 83 -12.88 13.49 2.45
CA ALA A 83 -11.98 12.55 3.11
C ALA A 83 -12.33 12.37 4.61
N GLU A 84 -12.68 13.44 5.32
CA GLU A 84 -13.17 13.37 6.70
C GLU A 84 -14.51 12.61 6.80
N ALA A 85 -15.40 12.77 5.82
CA ALA A 85 -16.64 12.00 5.76
C ALA A 85 -16.39 10.51 5.48
N LEU A 86 -15.39 10.16 4.66
CA LEU A 86 -14.97 8.77 4.47
C LEU A 86 -14.37 8.18 5.75
N LEU A 87 -13.53 8.93 6.45
CA LEU A 87 -13.01 8.53 7.75
C LEU A 87 -14.15 8.23 8.74
N ALA A 88 -15.17 9.09 8.80
CA ALA A 88 -16.34 8.85 9.65
C ALA A 88 -17.06 7.53 9.31
N LYS A 89 -17.23 7.21 8.02
CA LYS A 89 -17.80 5.91 7.60
C LYS A 89 -16.97 4.71 8.05
N VAL A 90 -15.64 4.84 8.04
CA VAL A 90 -14.74 3.79 8.54
C VAL A 90 -14.92 3.60 10.04
N LEU A 91 -15.01 4.69 10.81
CA LEU A 91 -15.25 4.61 12.25
C LEU A 91 -16.61 3.99 12.57
N ASP A 92 -17.67 4.38 11.85
CA ASP A 92 -19.00 3.77 11.97
C ASP A 92 -18.99 2.28 11.61
N TRP A 93 -18.18 1.88 10.64
CA TRP A 93 -17.97 0.46 10.33
C TRP A 93 -17.26 -0.27 11.47
N ALA A 94 -16.18 0.28 12.02
CA ALA A 94 -15.45 -0.31 13.13
C ALA A 94 -16.34 -0.49 14.38
N GLU A 95 -17.18 0.51 14.69
CA GLU A 95 -18.16 0.42 15.78
C GLU A 95 -19.16 -0.72 15.56
N ARG A 96 -19.75 -0.81 14.35
CA ARG A 96 -20.71 -1.88 14.03
C ARG A 96 -20.07 -3.27 14.07
N THR A 97 -18.86 -3.40 13.57
CA THR A 97 -18.08 -4.65 13.63
C THR A 97 -17.87 -5.08 15.09
N ASN A 98 -17.50 -4.14 15.96
CA ASN A 98 -17.26 -4.45 17.37
C ASN A 98 -18.53 -4.69 18.18
N ALA A 99 -19.67 -4.11 17.76
CA ALA A 99 -20.97 -4.29 18.39
C ALA A 99 -21.67 -5.61 18.02
N ALA A 100 -21.18 -6.33 17.02
CA ALA A 100 -21.74 -7.62 16.61
C ALA A 100 -21.70 -8.64 17.78
N THR A 101 -22.87 -9.20 18.10
CA THR A 101 -23.00 -10.12 19.23
C THR A 101 -22.23 -11.41 18.95
N GLY A 102 -21.35 -11.80 19.88
CA GLY A 102 -20.53 -13.00 19.73
C GLY A 102 -19.35 -12.85 18.77
N ALA A 103 -19.07 -11.64 18.28
CA ALA A 103 -17.90 -11.40 17.45
C ALA A 103 -16.60 -11.73 18.21
N ARG A 104 -15.89 -12.73 17.70
CA ARG A 104 -14.55 -13.12 18.18
C ARG A 104 -13.48 -12.20 17.64
N VAL A 105 -13.59 -11.84 16.36
CA VAL A 105 -12.74 -10.86 15.67
C VAL A 105 -13.34 -9.48 15.77
N LYS A 106 -12.53 -8.52 16.21
CA LYS A 106 -12.89 -7.13 16.45
C LYS A 106 -11.78 -6.21 15.94
N VAL A 107 -12.18 -5.02 15.50
CA VAL A 107 -11.24 -3.92 15.27
C VAL A 107 -10.65 -3.54 16.62
N LYS A 108 -9.34 -3.70 16.76
CA LYS A 108 -8.58 -3.38 17.97
C LYS A 108 -8.12 -1.94 17.97
N THR A 109 -7.60 -1.40 16.86
CA THR A 109 -7.32 0.03 16.75
C THR A 109 -7.43 0.50 15.30
N VAL A 110 -7.69 1.81 15.12
CA VAL A 110 -7.50 2.50 13.83
C VAL A 110 -6.61 3.72 14.06
N HIS A 111 -5.54 3.84 13.27
CA HIS A 111 -4.65 5.00 13.27
C HIS A 111 -4.71 5.70 11.91
N LEU A 112 -4.95 7.01 11.94
CA LEU A 112 -4.84 7.87 10.77
C LEU A 112 -3.39 8.32 10.61
N TYR A 113 -2.86 8.24 9.40
CA TYR A 113 -1.57 8.85 9.03
C TYR A 113 -1.70 9.62 7.70
N GLY A 114 -0.57 10.02 7.13
CA GLY A 114 -0.53 10.58 5.78
C GLY A 114 -1.13 11.99 5.65
N SER A 115 -1.64 12.30 4.46
CA SER A 115 -1.97 13.67 4.04
C SER A 115 -3.14 14.26 4.84
N LEU A 116 -4.17 13.45 5.12
CA LEU A 116 -5.34 13.92 5.90
C LEU A 116 -4.95 14.32 7.32
N LEU A 117 -4.01 13.60 7.95
CA LEU A 117 -3.48 13.95 9.27
C LEU A 117 -2.74 15.29 9.25
N GLN A 118 -1.96 15.55 8.20
CA GLN A 118 -1.20 16.80 8.02
C GLN A 118 -2.10 18.01 7.74
N GLY A 119 -3.35 17.75 7.37
CA GLY A 119 -4.38 18.77 7.24
C GLY A 119 -4.32 19.56 5.94
N VAL A 120 -3.84 18.95 4.86
CA VAL A 120 -3.91 19.55 3.52
C VAL A 120 -5.36 19.66 3.04
N ASP A 121 -5.63 20.60 2.14
CA ASP A 121 -6.99 20.87 1.63
C ASP A 121 -7.50 19.76 0.70
N GLU A 122 -6.59 19.07 0.01
CA GLU A 122 -6.89 17.99 -0.92
C GLU A 122 -5.96 16.81 -0.69
N VAL A 123 -6.52 15.61 -0.56
CA VAL A 123 -5.78 14.37 -0.28
C VAL A 123 -5.92 13.36 -1.41
N GLY A 124 -4.91 12.50 -1.62
CA GLY A 124 -5.00 11.39 -2.58
C GLY A 124 -5.88 10.25 -2.08
N ASP A 125 -5.94 10.05 -0.76
CA ASP A 125 -6.63 8.99 -0.02
C ASP A 125 -6.73 9.31 1.48
N VAL A 126 -7.47 8.44 2.17
CA VAL A 126 -7.46 8.28 3.62
C VAL A 126 -6.55 7.10 3.99
N ASP A 127 -5.36 7.42 4.45
CA ASP A 127 -4.32 6.48 4.90
C ASP A 127 -4.61 5.98 6.33
N LEU A 128 -4.83 4.66 6.48
CA LEU A 128 -5.20 4.07 7.78
C LEU A 128 -4.34 2.85 8.11
N PHE A 129 -3.87 2.75 9.36
CA PHE A 129 -3.49 1.45 9.93
C PHE A 129 -4.66 0.89 10.71
N VAL A 130 -5.10 -0.32 10.35
CA VAL A 130 -6.17 -1.02 11.05
C VAL A 130 -5.61 -2.30 11.64
N GLU A 131 -5.78 -2.46 12.94
CA GLU A 131 -5.34 -3.63 13.69
C GLU A 131 -6.57 -4.38 14.19
N PHE A 132 -6.61 -5.69 13.99
CA PHE A 132 -7.63 -6.58 14.57
C PHE A 132 -7.09 -7.26 15.84
N ASN A 133 -7.99 -7.79 16.66
CA ASN A 133 -7.63 -8.46 17.91
C ASN A 133 -7.14 -9.91 17.74
N THR A 134 -7.08 -10.43 16.51
CA THR A 134 -6.67 -11.81 16.20
C THR A 134 -5.29 -12.15 16.74
N MET A 135 -4.33 -11.22 16.61
CA MET A 135 -2.99 -11.34 17.21
C MET A 135 -3.01 -11.41 18.74
N GLY A 136 -4.10 -11.00 19.40
CA GLY A 136 -4.30 -11.13 20.84
C GLY A 136 -5.11 -12.36 21.25
N LEU A 137 -5.53 -13.21 20.30
CA LEU A 137 -6.20 -14.49 20.58
C LEU A 137 -5.20 -15.62 20.88
N ASP A 138 -3.92 -15.48 20.47
CA ASP A 138 -2.83 -16.42 20.74
C ASP A 138 -3.23 -17.90 20.57
N MET A 139 -3.28 -18.66 21.66
CA MET A 139 -3.62 -20.09 21.67
C MET A 139 -5.10 -20.38 21.38
N ASP A 140 -5.97 -19.38 21.51
CA ASP A 140 -7.40 -19.47 21.22
C ASP A 140 -7.74 -19.05 19.77
N LEU A 141 -6.73 -18.67 18.97
CA LEU A 141 -6.91 -18.31 17.57
C LEU A 141 -7.38 -19.53 16.76
N GLN A 142 -8.51 -19.37 16.07
CA GLN A 142 -9.06 -20.40 15.19
C GLN A 142 -8.89 -20.00 13.71
N PRO A 143 -8.81 -20.96 12.77
CA PRO A 143 -8.77 -20.64 11.34
C PRO A 143 -9.89 -19.70 10.89
N GLU A 144 -11.09 -19.86 11.45
CA GLU A 144 -12.27 -19.04 11.17
C GLU A 144 -12.09 -17.57 11.62
N ASP A 145 -11.25 -17.32 12.63
CA ASP A 145 -10.91 -15.95 13.07
C ASP A 145 -10.01 -15.27 12.03
N MET A 146 -9.08 -16.01 11.41
CA MET A 146 -8.24 -15.47 10.33
C MET A 146 -9.04 -15.22 9.05
N GLU A 147 -9.96 -16.13 8.70
CA GLU A 147 -10.89 -15.94 7.60
C GLU A 147 -11.75 -14.69 7.82
N ARG A 148 -12.28 -14.52 9.03
CA ARG A 148 -13.09 -13.34 9.35
C ARG A 148 -12.29 -12.04 9.33
N GLU A 149 -11.03 -12.05 9.75
CA GLU A 149 -10.15 -10.87 9.60
C GLU A 149 -9.94 -10.48 8.14
N ASN A 150 -9.73 -11.47 7.26
CA ASN A 150 -9.61 -11.21 5.82
C ASN A 150 -10.90 -10.62 5.26
N GLU A 151 -12.07 -11.18 5.60
CA GLU A 151 -13.37 -10.64 5.21
C GLU A 151 -13.56 -9.20 5.69
N LEU A 152 -13.21 -8.89 6.94
CA LEU A 152 -13.29 -7.54 7.48
C LEU A 152 -12.34 -6.57 6.77
N SER A 153 -11.16 -7.04 6.37
CA SER A 153 -10.21 -6.24 5.60
C SER A 153 -10.74 -5.91 4.20
N GLU A 154 -11.39 -6.89 3.55
CA GLU A 154 -12.09 -6.68 2.28
C GLU A 154 -13.30 -5.74 2.43
N GLU A 155 -14.10 -5.92 3.47
CA GLU A 155 -15.22 -5.03 3.80
C GLU A 155 -14.74 -3.57 3.99
N LEU A 156 -13.64 -3.36 4.72
CA LEU A 156 -13.03 -2.05 4.92
C LEU A 156 -12.59 -1.42 3.59
N ALA A 157 -11.87 -2.16 2.76
CA ALA A 157 -11.45 -1.70 1.45
C ALA A 157 -12.65 -1.37 0.53
N SER A 158 -13.78 -2.06 0.70
CA SER A 158 -15.00 -1.82 -0.08
C SER A 158 -15.76 -0.54 0.30
N ILE A 159 -15.43 0.12 1.41
CA ILE A 159 -16.09 1.37 1.84
C ILE A 159 -15.90 2.47 0.80
N SER A 160 -14.71 2.56 0.21
CA SER A 160 -14.37 3.47 -0.87
C SER A 160 -13.00 3.12 -1.43
N ASP A 161 -12.82 3.30 -2.74
CA ASP A 161 -11.51 3.14 -3.40
C ASP A 161 -10.46 4.11 -2.84
N TYR A 162 -10.88 5.19 -2.17
CA TYR A 162 -9.99 6.16 -1.51
C TYR A 162 -9.55 5.75 -0.09
N ILE A 163 -9.96 4.59 0.41
CA ILE A 163 -9.44 4.04 1.66
C ILE A 163 -8.24 3.17 1.34
N SER A 164 -7.10 3.48 1.98
CA SER A 164 -5.85 2.74 1.82
C SER A 164 -5.50 2.10 3.17
N PRO A 165 -6.06 0.92 3.49
CA PRO A 165 -5.79 0.25 4.75
C PRO A 165 -4.44 -0.47 4.71
N SER A 166 -3.66 -0.25 5.75
CA SER A 166 -2.38 -0.91 5.99
C SER A 166 -2.46 -1.78 7.24
N SER A 167 -1.70 -2.87 7.24
CA SER A 167 -1.71 -3.87 8.31
C SER A 167 -0.93 -3.40 9.55
N ALA A 168 -1.07 -4.14 10.65
CA ALA A 168 -0.24 -3.94 11.84
C ALA A 168 1.26 -4.14 11.57
N LEU A 169 1.61 -5.06 10.65
CA LEU A 169 3.01 -5.27 10.26
C LEU A 169 3.57 -4.06 9.50
N ASP A 170 2.78 -3.46 8.61
CA ASP A 170 3.17 -2.24 7.90
C ASP A 170 3.42 -1.09 8.89
N ARG A 171 2.61 -1.00 9.95
CA ARG A 171 2.79 -0.02 11.03
C ARG A 171 4.12 -0.21 11.75
N GLU A 172 4.51 -1.45 12.06
CA GLU A 172 5.82 -1.72 12.69
C GLU A 172 6.98 -1.29 11.78
N MET A 173 6.84 -1.51 10.47
CA MET A 173 7.82 -1.08 9.47
C MET A 173 7.84 0.44 9.24
N MET A 174 6.78 1.14 9.65
CA MET A 174 6.56 2.59 9.49
C MET A 174 6.50 3.32 10.85
N ALA A 175 7.22 2.82 11.85
CA ALA A 175 7.17 3.34 13.23
C ALA A 175 7.60 4.81 13.37
N ASP A 176 8.34 5.37 12.40
CA ASP A 176 8.76 6.76 12.34
C ASP A 176 7.72 7.71 11.72
N VAL A 177 6.64 7.16 11.14
CA VAL A 177 5.59 7.95 10.49
C VAL A 177 4.66 8.57 11.53
N PRO A 178 4.43 9.90 11.50
CA PRO A 178 3.44 10.53 12.36
C PRO A 178 2.06 9.92 12.14
N MET A 179 1.44 9.47 13.23
CA MET A 179 0.13 8.84 13.22
C MET A 179 -0.69 9.29 14.42
N ARG A 180 -2.02 9.26 14.29
CA ARG A 180 -2.97 9.57 15.37
C ARG A 180 -3.97 8.43 15.49
N GLN A 181 -4.10 7.86 16.68
CA GLN A 181 -5.17 6.92 16.96
C GLN A 181 -6.52 7.64 16.89
N VAL A 182 -7.42 7.11 16.07
CA VAL A 182 -8.78 7.66 15.84
C VAL A 182 -9.87 6.68 16.25
N PHE A 183 -9.53 5.43 16.54
CA PHE A 183 -10.42 4.42 17.11
C PHE A 183 -9.67 3.57 18.16
N PRO A 184 -10.28 3.35 19.35
CA PRO A 184 -9.69 2.58 20.45
C PRO A 184 -9.76 1.07 20.29
#